data_AF-A0A6B1AQS4-F1
#
_entry.id   AF-A0A6B1AQS4-F1
#
_cell.length_a   1.000
_cell.length_b   1.000
_cell.length_c   1.000
_cell.angle_alpha   90.00
_cell.angle_beta   90.00
_cell.angle_gamma   90.00
#
_symmetry.space_group_name_H-M   'P 1'
#
loop_
_entity.id
_entity.type
_entity.pdbx_description
1 polymer ?
#
loop_
_entity_poly.entity_id
_entity_poly.type
_entity_poly.pdbx_seq_one_letter_code
_entity_poly.pdbx_strand_id
1 'polypeptide(L)'
;MRIRTAVPWAAAPLAFAVAAAGQAREERPPMSERAAAVALMDDRISPERDQALRLATELGPLASADLKVAVIEAAWAELRGETNRPEGSEAIFDYVWAVARLRDPGAIEFMIAALGTGTGIPNGLADLGSAAFPAVLSAVKNPAGFPLDVRGGLMALRFMVEDGSLNGRQLEQVREAVRERLSEPQDPKVANGAVRLAVVLGDRELRQTVETIATDRTTAEAFVSPYLSDGVTRSRSYQRRVDGVQAEARLFLSGGGADVGPFRWK
;
A
#
# COMPACT_ATOMS: atom_id res chain seq x y z
N MET A 1 57.15 33.32 8.45
CA MET A 1 56.88 34.72 8.04
C MET A 1 56.94 34.81 6.52
N ARG A 2 55.79 34.63 5.83
CA ARG A 2 55.64 34.91 4.40
C ARG A 2 54.25 35.49 4.15
N ILE A 3 54.25 36.43 3.22
CA ILE A 3 53.32 37.52 2.97
C ILE A 3 52.00 37.02 2.37
N ARG A 4 50.88 37.51 2.89
CA ARG A 4 49.53 37.40 2.30
C ARG A 4 49.46 38.24 1.03
N THR A 5 49.02 37.66 -0.08
CA THR A 5 48.53 38.40 -1.24
C THR A 5 47.03 38.17 -1.38
N ALA A 6 46.25 39.23 -1.14
CA ALA A 6 44.82 39.27 -1.34
C ALA A 6 44.52 39.54 -2.82
N VAL A 7 43.68 38.71 -3.44
CA VAL A 7 43.14 38.95 -4.78
C VAL A 7 41.76 39.58 -4.62
N PRO A 8 41.48 40.75 -5.21
CA PRO A 8 40.15 41.35 -5.18
C PRO A 8 39.27 40.68 -6.24
N TRP A 9 38.24 39.95 -5.80
CA TRP A 9 37.17 39.50 -6.69
C TRP A 9 36.18 40.64 -6.90
N ALA A 10 36.21 41.21 -8.10
CA ALA A 10 35.16 42.08 -8.62
C ALA A 10 33.92 41.23 -8.91
N ALA A 11 32.85 41.45 -8.14
CA ALA A 11 31.55 40.87 -8.39
C ALA A 11 30.91 41.55 -9.61
N ALA A 12 30.80 40.83 -10.72
CA ALA A 12 29.95 41.22 -11.84
C ALA A 12 28.50 40.81 -11.54
N PRO A 13 27.51 41.71 -11.59
CA PRO A 13 26.11 41.31 -11.49
C PRO A 13 25.68 40.68 -12.81
N LEU A 14 25.56 39.35 -12.83
CA LEU A 14 24.83 38.63 -13.87
C LEU A 14 23.34 38.93 -13.70
N ALA A 15 22.84 39.90 -14.44
CA ALA A 15 21.42 40.13 -14.61
C ALA A 15 20.83 38.97 -15.43
N PHE A 16 20.35 37.92 -14.74
CA PHE A 16 19.45 36.95 -15.35
C PHE A 16 18.12 37.65 -15.61
N ALA A 17 17.89 38.04 -16.86
CA ALA A 17 16.56 38.34 -17.35
C ALA A 17 15.74 37.03 -17.29
N VAL A 18 15.04 36.82 -16.17
CA VAL A 18 13.98 35.83 -16.08
C VAL A 18 12.87 36.34 -16.99
N ALA A 19 12.92 35.95 -18.25
CA ALA A 19 11.79 36.06 -19.15
C ALA A 19 10.69 35.15 -18.57
N ALA A 20 9.84 35.75 -17.73
CA ALA A 20 8.56 35.21 -17.35
C ALA A 20 7.70 35.17 -18.62
N ALA A 21 7.96 34.18 -19.48
CA ALA A 21 6.98 33.70 -20.42
C ALA A 21 5.86 33.10 -19.57
N GLY A 22 4.94 33.96 -19.15
CA GLY A 22 3.62 33.55 -18.70
C GLY A 22 2.97 32.82 -19.85
N GLN A 23 3.22 31.52 -19.95
CA GLN A 23 2.31 30.62 -20.62
C GLN A 23 1.00 30.79 -19.87
N ALA A 24 0.12 31.61 -20.41
CA ALA A 24 -1.29 31.54 -20.11
C ALA A 24 -1.66 30.08 -20.30
N ARG A 25 -1.72 29.33 -19.19
CA ARG A 25 -2.29 27.99 -19.16
C ARG A 25 -3.70 28.21 -19.66
N GLU A 26 -3.92 27.87 -20.91
CA GLU A 26 -5.25 27.80 -21.50
C GLU A 26 -6.06 26.95 -20.53
N GLU A 27 -6.96 27.60 -19.77
CA GLU A 27 -7.80 26.94 -18.79
C GLU A 27 -8.65 25.94 -19.57
N ARG A 28 -8.19 24.69 -19.61
CA ARG A 28 -8.95 23.62 -20.23
C ARG A 28 -10.31 23.59 -19.54
N PRO A 29 -11.41 23.55 -20.30
CA PRO A 29 -12.74 23.51 -19.72
C PRO A 29 -12.83 22.32 -18.75
N PRO A 30 -13.51 22.49 -17.60
CA PRO A 30 -13.65 21.41 -16.63
C PRO A 30 -14.36 20.23 -17.30
N MET A 31 -13.77 19.04 -17.18
CA MET A 31 -14.35 17.79 -17.68
C MET A 31 -15.57 17.43 -16.82
N SER A 32 -16.71 17.16 -17.46
CA SER A 32 -17.89 16.63 -16.75
C SER A 32 -17.69 15.16 -16.36
N GLU A 33 -18.36 14.69 -15.29
CA GLU A 33 -18.29 13.28 -14.88
C GLU A 33 -18.74 12.31 -15.97
N ARG A 34 -19.76 12.68 -16.75
CA ARG A 34 -20.20 11.87 -17.90
C ARG A 34 -19.12 11.77 -18.97
N ALA A 35 -18.43 12.87 -19.28
CA ALA A 35 -17.32 12.86 -20.23
C ALA A 35 -16.13 12.05 -19.69
N ALA A 36 -15.86 12.13 -18.39
CA ALA A 36 -14.83 11.34 -17.72
C ALA A 36 -15.14 9.83 -17.78
N ALA A 37 -16.38 9.42 -17.50
CA ALA A 37 -16.80 8.03 -17.59
C ALA A 37 -16.63 7.48 -19.01
N VAL A 38 -17.00 8.26 -20.04
CA VAL A 38 -16.78 7.88 -21.45
C VAL A 38 -15.29 7.75 -21.77
N ALA A 39 -14.45 8.68 -21.30
CA ALA A 39 -13.01 8.63 -21.53
C ALA A 39 -12.32 7.42 -20.87
N LEU A 40 -12.82 6.99 -19.70
CA LEU A 40 -12.31 5.80 -19.00
C LEU A 40 -12.71 4.48 -19.67
N MET A 41 -13.84 4.47 -20.38
CA MET A 41 -14.30 3.30 -21.13
C MET A 41 -13.69 3.21 -22.55
N ASP A 42 -12.91 4.20 -22.98
CA ASP A 42 -12.16 4.15 -24.24
C ASP A 42 -10.83 3.40 -24.00
N ASP A 43 -10.62 2.27 -24.70
CA ASP A 43 -9.43 1.43 -24.57
C ASP A 43 -8.13 2.11 -25.04
N ARG A 44 -8.21 3.29 -25.63
CA ARG A 44 -7.05 4.09 -26.06
C ARG A 44 -6.49 4.90 -24.90
N ILE A 45 -5.17 4.87 -24.78
CA ILE A 45 -4.44 5.77 -23.88
C ILE A 45 -4.57 7.19 -24.41
N SER A 46 -5.14 8.08 -23.60
CA SER A 46 -5.40 9.46 -23.98
C SER A 46 -5.19 10.41 -22.79
N PRO A 47 -4.80 11.67 -23.03
CA PRO A 47 -4.74 12.69 -21.98
C PRO A 47 -6.08 12.88 -21.25
N GLU A 48 -7.20 12.64 -21.96
CA GLU A 48 -8.55 12.68 -21.42
C GLU A 48 -8.77 11.60 -20.36
N ARG A 49 -8.23 10.40 -20.57
CA ARG A 49 -8.32 9.30 -19.60
C ARG A 49 -7.57 9.62 -18.30
N ASP A 50 -6.37 10.20 -18.40
CA ASP A 50 -5.63 10.64 -17.22
C ASP A 50 -6.34 11.82 -16.50
N GLN A 51 -7.01 12.70 -17.25
CA GLN A 51 -7.84 13.77 -16.66
C GLN A 51 -9.08 13.20 -15.96
N ALA A 52 -9.71 12.17 -16.54
CA ALA A 52 -10.85 11.47 -15.95
C ALA A 52 -10.47 10.77 -14.63
N LEU A 53 -9.31 10.11 -14.57
CA LEU A 53 -8.80 9.50 -13.32
C LEU A 53 -8.53 10.55 -12.24
N ARG A 54 -7.94 11.70 -12.61
CA ARG A 54 -7.74 12.81 -11.66
C ARG A 54 -9.06 13.33 -11.13
N LEU A 55 -10.04 13.58 -12.00
CA LEU A 55 -11.38 14.01 -11.59
C LEU A 55 -12.03 13.00 -10.63
N ALA A 56 -12.00 11.70 -10.96
CA ALA A 56 -12.54 10.67 -10.10
C ALA A 56 -11.83 10.61 -8.73
N THR A 57 -10.51 10.79 -8.71
CA THR A 57 -9.70 10.85 -7.49
C THR A 57 -10.06 12.06 -6.62
N GLU A 58 -10.27 13.23 -7.24
CA GLU A 58 -10.66 14.47 -6.56
C GLU A 58 -12.07 14.39 -5.98
N LEU A 59 -13.01 13.81 -6.72
CA LEU A 59 -14.39 13.60 -6.27
C LEU A 59 -14.49 12.52 -5.18
N GLY A 60 -13.70 11.45 -5.32
CA GLY A 60 -13.66 10.31 -4.40
C GLY A 60 -15.07 9.74 -4.13
N PRO A 61 -15.55 9.73 -2.87
CA PRO A 61 -16.88 9.21 -2.54
C PRO A 61 -18.05 9.97 -3.18
N LEU A 62 -17.85 11.23 -3.58
CA LEU A 62 -18.88 12.08 -4.18
C LEU A 62 -19.06 11.86 -5.68
N ALA A 63 -18.19 11.06 -6.32
CA ALA A 63 -18.36 10.70 -7.72
C ALA A 63 -19.72 10.04 -7.98
N SER A 64 -20.30 10.32 -9.13
CA SER A 64 -21.51 9.67 -9.64
C SER A 64 -21.31 8.16 -9.79
N ALA A 65 -22.42 7.41 -9.71
CA ALA A 65 -22.39 5.95 -9.84
C ALA A 65 -21.77 5.50 -11.18
N ASP A 66 -22.11 6.17 -12.27
CA ASP A 66 -21.57 5.86 -13.61
C ASP A 66 -20.06 6.06 -13.66
N LEU A 67 -19.55 7.16 -13.07
CA LEU A 67 -18.11 7.41 -13.02
C LEU A 67 -17.40 6.37 -12.15
N LYS A 68 -17.96 5.99 -11.00
CA LYS A 68 -17.39 4.94 -10.13
C LYS A 68 -17.27 3.61 -10.86
N VAL A 69 -18.34 3.17 -11.53
CA VAL A 69 -18.34 1.95 -12.36
C VAL A 69 -17.27 2.04 -13.44
N ALA A 70 -17.21 3.15 -14.19
CA ALA A 70 -16.23 3.32 -15.25
C ALA A 70 -14.78 3.26 -14.74
N VAL A 71 -14.48 3.85 -13.58
CA VAL A 71 -13.14 3.76 -12.96
C VAL A 71 -12.79 2.32 -12.58
N ILE A 72 -13.73 1.58 -11.97
CA ILE A 72 -13.52 0.18 -11.56
C ILE A 72 -13.30 -0.72 -12.78
N GLU A 73 -14.12 -0.59 -13.82
CA GLU A 73 -13.97 -1.35 -15.06
C GLU A 73 -12.64 -1.03 -15.78
N ALA A 74 -12.30 0.26 -15.85
CA ALA A 74 -11.03 0.70 -16.41
C ALA A 74 -9.82 0.15 -15.64
N ALA A 75 -9.92 0.04 -14.32
CA ALA A 75 -8.90 -0.55 -13.46
C ALA A 75 -8.77 -2.07 -13.66
N TRP A 76 -9.89 -2.78 -13.82
CA TRP A 76 -9.88 -4.20 -14.18
C TRP A 76 -9.26 -4.48 -15.54
N ALA A 77 -9.56 -3.64 -16.54
CA ALA A 77 -8.94 -3.76 -17.86
C ALA A 77 -7.41 -3.58 -17.77
N GLU A 78 -6.95 -2.60 -16.99
CA GLU A 78 -5.52 -2.39 -16.77
C GLU A 78 -4.87 -3.58 -16.03
N LEU A 79 -5.51 -4.10 -14.98
CA LEU A 79 -5.00 -5.24 -14.22
C LEU A 79 -4.90 -6.52 -15.07
N ARG A 80 -5.81 -6.69 -16.03
CA ARG A 80 -5.82 -7.82 -16.98
C ARG A 80 -4.88 -7.61 -18.17
N GLY A 81 -4.24 -6.45 -18.30
CA GLY A 81 -3.40 -6.12 -19.45
C GLY A 81 -4.20 -5.95 -20.75
N GLU A 82 -5.48 -5.59 -20.65
CA GLU A 82 -6.38 -5.37 -21.80
C GLU A 82 -6.23 -3.96 -22.40
N THR A 83 -5.47 -3.09 -21.76
CA THR A 83 -5.16 -1.76 -22.28
C THR A 83 -3.92 -1.79 -23.17
N ASN A 84 -3.82 -0.86 -24.11
CA ASN A 84 -2.66 -0.76 -25.01
C ASN A 84 -1.40 -0.18 -24.34
N ARG A 85 -1.28 -0.24 -23.00
CA ARG A 85 -0.15 0.35 -22.27
C ARG A 85 1.13 -0.50 -22.44
N PRO A 86 2.31 0.14 -22.52
CA PRO A 86 3.56 -0.60 -22.56
C PRO A 86 3.72 -1.49 -21.33
N GLU A 87 4.30 -2.67 -21.53
CA GLU A 87 4.64 -3.58 -20.43
C GLU A 87 5.56 -2.85 -19.42
N GLY A 88 5.26 -3.00 -18.13
CA GLY A 88 5.98 -2.30 -17.05
C GLY A 88 5.53 -0.85 -16.80
N SER A 89 4.46 -0.38 -17.45
CA SER A 89 3.86 0.92 -17.11
C SER A 89 3.39 0.93 -15.65
N GLU A 90 3.80 1.95 -14.90
CA GLU A 90 3.34 2.21 -13.53
C GLU A 90 1.89 2.76 -13.47
N ALA A 91 1.21 2.83 -14.61
CA ALA A 91 -0.15 3.33 -14.75
C ALA A 91 -1.17 2.66 -13.84
N ILE A 92 -1.02 1.35 -13.60
CA ILE A 92 -1.90 0.60 -12.70
C ILE A 92 -2.00 1.25 -11.32
N PHE A 93 -0.94 1.93 -10.85
CA PHE A 93 -0.96 2.62 -9.56
C PHE A 93 -1.94 3.80 -9.54
N ASP A 94 -2.11 4.52 -10.66
CA ASP A 94 -3.08 5.62 -10.77
C ASP A 94 -4.52 5.10 -10.67
N TYR A 95 -4.83 3.98 -11.32
CA TYR A 95 -6.15 3.34 -11.22
C TYR A 95 -6.41 2.79 -9.83
N VAL A 96 -5.44 2.07 -9.27
CA VAL A 96 -5.50 1.55 -7.91
C VAL A 96 -5.78 2.67 -6.91
N TRP A 97 -5.09 3.80 -7.06
CA TRP A 97 -5.28 4.97 -6.21
C TRP A 97 -6.67 5.59 -6.41
N ALA A 98 -7.12 5.77 -7.66
CA ALA A 98 -8.44 6.29 -7.97
C ALA A 98 -9.54 5.40 -7.37
N VAL A 99 -9.48 4.09 -7.57
CA VAL A 99 -10.45 3.12 -7.02
C VAL A 99 -10.48 3.17 -5.49
N ALA A 100 -9.32 3.16 -4.83
CA ALA A 100 -9.26 3.24 -3.36
C ALA A 100 -9.90 4.53 -2.83
N ARG A 101 -9.80 5.65 -3.57
CA ARG A 101 -10.37 6.96 -3.21
C ARG A 101 -11.89 7.03 -3.37
N LEU A 102 -12.49 6.17 -4.20
CA LEU A 102 -13.94 6.15 -4.39
C LEU A 102 -14.70 5.74 -3.13
N ARG A 103 -14.08 4.94 -2.23
CA ARG A 103 -14.73 4.31 -1.08
C ARG A 103 -16.06 3.63 -1.47
N ASP A 104 -16.08 2.99 -2.62
CA ASP A 104 -17.25 2.26 -3.14
C ASP A 104 -17.18 0.78 -2.74
N PRO A 105 -18.20 0.23 -2.03
CA PRO A 105 -18.27 -1.20 -1.76
C PRO A 105 -18.23 -2.09 -3.01
N GLY A 106 -18.70 -1.60 -4.17
CA GLY A 106 -18.60 -2.30 -5.45
C GLY A 106 -17.16 -2.54 -5.91
N ALA A 107 -16.19 -1.80 -5.39
CA ALA A 107 -14.77 -1.97 -5.71
C ALA A 107 -14.06 -3.02 -4.85
N ILE A 108 -14.72 -3.64 -3.86
CA ILE A 108 -14.06 -4.58 -2.92
C ILE A 108 -13.38 -5.72 -3.67
N GLU A 109 -14.03 -6.33 -4.66
CA GLU A 109 -13.46 -7.47 -5.39
C GLU A 109 -12.17 -7.09 -6.12
N PHE A 110 -12.19 -5.97 -6.85
CA PHE A 110 -10.99 -5.42 -7.49
C PHE A 110 -9.88 -5.16 -6.46
N MET A 111 -10.22 -4.52 -5.34
CA MET A 111 -9.25 -4.20 -4.31
C MET A 111 -8.65 -5.47 -3.68
N ILE A 112 -9.40 -6.57 -3.54
CA ILE A 112 -8.82 -7.85 -3.10
C ILE A 112 -7.84 -8.40 -4.14
N ALA A 113 -8.19 -8.36 -5.43
CA ALA A 113 -7.30 -8.82 -6.50
C ALA A 113 -6.03 -7.96 -6.64
N ALA A 114 -6.08 -6.70 -6.22
CA ALA A 114 -4.97 -5.75 -6.28
C ALA A 114 -4.24 -5.55 -4.93
N LEU A 115 -4.46 -6.40 -3.92
CA LEU A 115 -3.90 -6.22 -2.56
C LEU A 115 -2.37 -6.07 -2.54
N GLY A 116 -1.65 -6.75 -3.43
CA GLY A 116 -0.20 -6.65 -3.57
C GLY A 116 0.30 -5.40 -4.30
N THR A 117 -0.59 -4.61 -4.92
CA THR A 117 -0.27 -3.50 -5.82
C THR A 117 -0.13 -2.17 -5.06
N GLY A 118 0.78 -2.14 -4.08
CA GLY A 118 1.12 -0.94 -3.32
C GLY A 118 0.30 -0.74 -2.03
N THR A 119 0.30 0.49 -1.51
CA THR A 119 -0.25 0.81 -0.16
C THR A 119 -1.62 1.48 -0.20
N GLY A 120 -2.09 1.91 -1.38
CA GLY A 120 -3.40 2.55 -1.54
C GLY A 120 -4.57 1.59 -1.28
N ILE A 121 -4.46 0.35 -1.77
CA ILE A 121 -5.52 -0.66 -1.66
C ILE A 121 -5.85 -1.01 -0.20
N PRO A 122 -4.88 -1.33 0.68
CA PRO A 122 -5.21 -1.64 2.07
C PRO A 122 -5.84 -0.47 2.82
N ASN A 123 -5.49 0.78 2.48
CA ASN A 123 -6.17 1.96 3.02
C ASN A 123 -7.63 2.05 2.54
N GLY A 124 -7.88 1.87 1.25
CA GLY A 124 -9.23 1.89 0.68
C GLY A 124 -10.14 0.79 1.27
N LEU A 125 -9.61 -0.42 1.44
CA LEU A 125 -10.32 -1.52 2.10
C LEU A 125 -10.62 -1.19 3.56
N ALA A 126 -9.67 -0.62 4.30
CA ALA A 126 -9.89 -0.21 5.68
C ALA A 126 -10.93 0.91 5.82
N ASP A 127 -10.97 1.86 4.88
CA ASP A 127 -11.99 2.92 4.82
C ASP A 127 -13.41 2.37 4.60
N LEU A 128 -13.54 1.20 3.96
CA LEU A 128 -14.80 0.45 3.85
C LEU A 128 -15.14 -0.38 5.11
N GLY A 129 -14.17 -0.54 6.02
CA GLY A 129 -14.34 -1.17 7.33
C GLY A 129 -15.03 -2.52 7.29
N SER A 130 -16.12 -2.64 8.05
CA SER A 130 -16.88 -3.90 8.19
C SER A 130 -17.42 -4.46 6.87
N ALA A 131 -17.63 -3.65 5.84
CA ALA A 131 -18.10 -4.13 4.53
C ALA A 131 -17.02 -4.95 3.80
N ALA A 132 -15.77 -4.51 3.86
CA ALA A 132 -14.64 -5.20 3.24
C ALA A 132 -14.08 -6.35 4.10
N PHE A 133 -14.35 -6.33 5.41
CA PHE A 133 -13.77 -7.27 6.38
C PHE A 133 -13.82 -8.75 5.97
N PRO A 134 -14.96 -9.33 5.53
CA PRO A 134 -15.00 -10.76 5.20
C PRO A 134 -14.03 -11.13 4.06
N ALA A 135 -13.94 -10.28 3.04
CA ALA A 135 -13.09 -10.53 1.89
C ALA A 135 -11.61 -10.37 2.25
N VAL A 136 -11.27 -9.35 3.05
CA VAL A 136 -9.90 -9.15 3.55
C VAL A 136 -9.46 -10.31 4.44
N LEU A 137 -10.32 -10.75 5.37
CA LEU A 137 -10.01 -11.89 6.23
C LEU A 137 -9.78 -13.15 5.40
N SER A 138 -10.63 -13.40 4.39
CA SER A 138 -10.46 -14.54 3.49
C SER A 138 -9.11 -14.51 2.76
N ALA A 139 -8.68 -13.35 2.27
CA ALA A 139 -7.38 -13.19 1.63
C ALA A 139 -6.23 -13.47 2.60
N VAL A 140 -6.32 -12.98 3.84
CA VAL A 140 -5.32 -13.23 4.89
C VAL A 140 -5.27 -14.69 5.32
N LYS A 141 -6.38 -15.41 5.29
CA LYS A 141 -6.44 -16.84 5.66
C LYS A 141 -6.01 -17.79 4.54
N ASN A 142 -5.85 -17.33 3.31
CA ASN A 142 -5.49 -18.20 2.18
C ASN A 142 -4.01 -18.67 2.28
N PRO A 143 -3.72 -19.96 2.54
CA PRO A 143 -2.35 -20.44 2.65
C PRO A 143 -1.59 -20.43 1.31
N ALA A 144 -2.31 -20.47 0.19
CA ALA A 144 -1.74 -20.42 -1.17
C ALA A 144 -1.67 -18.99 -1.73
N GLY A 145 -2.07 -17.97 -0.95
CA GLY A 145 -2.05 -16.58 -1.37
C GLY A 145 -0.64 -16.08 -1.65
N PHE A 146 -0.49 -15.20 -2.64
CA PHE A 146 0.80 -14.57 -2.91
C PHE A 146 1.21 -13.70 -1.71
N PRO A 147 2.48 -13.73 -1.25
CA PRO A 147 2.89 -13.06 -0.03
C PRO A 147 2.59 -11.56 0.04
N LEU A 148 2.61 -10.85 -1.10
CA LEU A 148 2.27 -9.43 -1.14
C LEU A 148 0.79 -9.19 -0.85
N ASP A 149 -0.10 -10.06 -1.34
CA ASP A 149 -1.54 -9.93 -1.14
C ASP A 149 -1.89 -10.20 0.32
N VAL A 150 -1.30 -11.26 0.89
CA VAL A 150 -1.47 -11.59 2.32
C VAL A 150 -0.96 -10.45 3.20
N ARG A 151 0.22 -9.89 2.89
CA ARG A 151 0.73 -8.69 3.60
C ARG A 151 -0.21 -7.50 3.45
N GLY A 152 -0.73 -7.24 2.25
CA GLY A 152 -1.71 -6.18 2.00
C GLY A 152 -2.96 -6.36 2.85
N GLY A 153 -3.48 -7.59 2.93
CA GLY A 153 -4.65 -7.92 3.74
C GLY A 153 -4.39 -7.74 5.24
N LEU A 154 -3.24 -8.20 5.75
CA LEU A 154 -2.84 -7.99 7.15
C LEU A 154 -2.74 -6.49 7.49
N MET A 155 -2.26 -5.68 6.55
CA MET A 155 -2.19 -4.24 6.69
C MET A 155 -3.57 -3.58 6.71
N ALA A 156 -4.50 -4.03 5.85
CA ALA A 156 -5.89 -3.57 5.86
C ALA A 156 -6.59 -3.92 7.19
N LEU A 157 -6.44 -5.15 7.69
CA LEU A 157 -6.98 -5.56 8.99
C LEU A 157 -6.41 -4.72 10.13
N ARG A 158 -5.11 -4.41 10.10
CA ARG A 158 -4.50 -3.51 11.09
C ARG A 158 -5.20 -2.17 11.12
N PHE A 159 -5.37 -1.51 9.97
CA PHE A 159 -6.03 -0.22 9.92
C PHE A 159 -7.48 -0.32 10.43
N MET A 160 -8.23 -1.34 10.03
CA MET A 160 -9.59 -1.57 10.57
C MET A 160 -9.62 -1.73 12.10
N VAL A 161 -8.61 -2.38 12.71
CA VAL A 161 -8.47 -2.50 14.17
C VAL A 161 -8.13 -1.14 14.79
N GLU A 162 -7.12 -0.43 14.27
CA GLU A 162 -6.70 0.89 14.77
C GLU A 162 -7.83 1.93 14.69
N ASP A 163 -8.71 1.80 13.69
CA ASP A 163 -9.86 2.68 13.49
C ASP A 163 -11.06 2.35 14.39
N GLY A 164 -11.04 1.19 15.05
CA GLY A 164 -12.19 0.68 15.79
C GLY A 164 -13.38 0.33 14.90
N SER A 165 -13.16 0.02 13.61
CA SER A 165 -14.25 -0.28 12.65
C SER A 165 -14.78 -1.72 12.78
N LEU A 166 -14.15 -2.54 13.63
CA LEU A 166 -14.47 -3.96 13.84
C LEU A 166 -15.19 -4.16 15.18
N ASN A 167 -16.23 -5.00 15.16
CA ASN A 167 -16.89 -5.46 16.38
C ASN A 167 -16.09 -6.57 17.07
N GLY A 168 -16.50 -6.94 18.30
CA GLY A 168 -15.81 -7.96 19.09
C GLY A 168 -15.66 -9.32 18.40
N ARG A 169 -16.68 -9.77 17.67
CA ARG A 169 -16.62 -11.05 16.93
C ARG A 169 -15.60 -10.98 15.79
N GLN A 170 -15.56 -9.88 15.05
CA GLN A 170 -14.59 -9.67 13.98
C GLN A 170 -13.17 -9.59 14.56
N LEU A 171 -12.98 -8.91 15.69
CA LEU A 171 -11.68 -8.87 16.39
C LEU A 171 -11.18 -10.28 16.78
N GLU A 172 -12.04 -11.15 17.30
CA GLU A 172 -11.66 -12.54 17.58
C GLU A 172 -11.22 -13.30 16.32
N GLN A 173 -11.90 -13.10 15.20
CA GLN A 173 -11.51 -13.71 13.92
C GLN A 173 -10.15 -13.20 13.43
N VAL A 174 -9.84 -11.91 13.65
CA VAL A 174 -8.50 -11.37 13.35
C VAL A 174 -7.45 -11.98 14.27
N ARG A 175 -7.70 -12.09 15.58
CA ARG A 175 -6.76 -12.73 16.51
C ARG A 175 -6.44 -14.16 16.10
N GLU A 176 -7.46 -14.93 15.70
CA GLU A 176 -7.26 -16.30 15.23
C GLU A 176 -6.44 -16.36 13.94
N ALA A 177 -6.76 -15.54 12.95
CA ALA A 177 -5.97 -15.49 11.71
C ALA A 177 -4.50 -15.09 11.96
N VAL A 178 -4.25 -14.18 12.91
CA VAL A 178 -2.88 -13.81 13.30
C VAL A 178 -2.19 -14.93 14.07
N ARG A 179 -2.89 -15.64 14.97
CA ARG A 179 -2.36 -16.80 15.67
C ARG A 179 -1.92 -17.89 14.69
N GLU A 180 -2.78 -18.23 13.73
CA GLU A 180 -2.47 -19.16 12.64
C GLU A 180 -1.20 -18.70 11.89
N ARG A 181 -1.15 -17.44 11.47
CA ARG A 181 0.02 -16.87 10.75
C ARG A 181 1.30 -16.81 11.56
N LEU A 182 1.24 -16.63 12.87
CA LEU A 182 2.41 -16.63 13.75
C LEU A 182 2.89 -18.04 14.12
N SER A 183 2.10 -19.07 13.83
CA SER A 183 2.42 -20.46 14.22
C SER A 183 3.19 -21.26 13.17
N GLU A 184 3.23 -20.77 11.92
CA GLU A 184 3.86 -21.44 10.78
C GLU A 184 4.99 -20.60 10.17
N PRO A 185 5.95 -21.21 9.45
CA PRO A 185 6.93 -20.48 8.68
C PRO A 185 6.28 -19.56 7.64
N GLN A 186 6.62 -18.28 7.65
CA GLN A 186 6.05 -17.25 6.77
C GLN A 186 7.08 -16.66 5.82
N ASP A 187 6.61 -16.14 4.68
CA ASP A 187 7.39 -15.16 3.93
C ASP A 187 7.70 -13.95 4.85
N PRO A 188 8.93 -13.41 4.83
CA PRO A 188 9.35 -12.27 5.67
C PRO A 188 8.39 -11.07 5.64
N LYS A 189 7.77 -10.79 4.49
CA LYS A 189 6.82 -9.67 4.35
C LYS A 189 5.51 -9.98 5.10
N VAL A 190 5.06 -11.23 5.06
CA VAL A 190 3.88 -11.70 5.80
C VAL A 190 4.19 -11.75 7.29
N ALA A 191 5.36 -12.27 7.67
CA ALA A 191 5.86 -12.31 9.05
C ALA A 191 5.80 -10.92 9.71
N ASN A 192 6.36 -9.90 9.05
CA ASN A 192 6.34 -8.52 9.52
C ASN A 192 4.92 -7.96 9.65
N GLY A 193 4.05 -8.24 8.68
CA GLY A 193 2.64 -7.85 8.75
C GLY A 193 1.91 -8.47 9.95
N ALA A 194 2.11 -9.76 10.19
CA ALA A 194 1.49 -10.51 11.29
C ALA A 194 2.00 -10.04 12.66
N VAL A 195 3.32 -9.87 12.81
CA VAL A 195 3.95 -9.32 14.03
C VAL A 195 3.37 -7.93 14.35
N ARG A 196 3.27 -7.05 13.36
CA ARG A 196 2.75 -5.71 13.56
C ARG A 196 1.27 -5.72 13.98
N LEU A 197 0.44 -6.53 13.33
CA LEU A 197 -0.97 -6.67 13.68
C LEU A 197 -1.16 -7.29 15.07
N ALA A 198 -0.36 -8.28 15.44
CA ALA A 198 -0.37 -8.89 16.78
C ALA A 198 -0.15 -7.86 17.89
N VAL A 199 0.81 -6.95 17.72
CA VAL A 199 1.08 -5.88 18.69
C VAL A 199 -0.12 -4.92 18.81
N VAL A 200 -0.72 -4.54 17.68
CA VAL A 200 -1.89 -3.63 17.63
C VAL A 200 -3.12 -4.24 18.30
N LEU A 201 -3.34 -5.56 18.15
CA LEU A 201 -4.47 -6.25 18.78
C LEU A 201 -4.43 -6.23 20.31
N GLY A 202 -3.25 -6.00 20.92
CA GLY A 202 -3.07 -5.96 22.36
C GLY A 202 -3.36 -7.29 23.07
N ASP A 203 -3.44 -8.39 22.32
CA ASP A 203 -3.67 -9.73 22.87
C ASP A 203 -2.42 -10.23 23.59
N ARG A 204 -2.60 -10.75 24.82
CA ARG A 204 -1.48 -11.16 25.67
C ARG A 204 -0.69 -12.32 25.08
N GLU A 205 -1.37 -13.31 24.51
CA GLU A 205 -0.73 -14.50 23.95
C GLU A 205 0.03 -14.13 22.68
N LEU A 206 -0.61 -13.41 21.76
CA LEU A 206 0.05 -12.94 20.53
C LEU A 206 1.26 -12.06 20.86
N ARG A 207 1.15 -11.19 21.87
CA ARG A 207 2.28 -10.37 22.33
C ARG A 207 3.43 -11.22 22.84
N GLN A 208 3.17 -12.26 23.63
CA GLN A 208 4.22 -13.17 24.11
C GLN A 208 4.92 -13.91 22.97
N THR A 209 4.19 -14.30 21.93
CA THR A 209 4.79 -14.87 20.71
C THR A 209 5.72 -13.88 20.02
N VAL A 210 5.29 -12.61 19.87
CA VAL A 210 6.13 -11.55 19.29
C VAL A 210 7.36 -11.27 20.15
N GLU A 211 7.24 -11.25 21.48
CA GLU A 211 8.36 -11.13 22.41
C GLU A 211 9.37 -12.26 22.24
N THR A 212 8.89 -13.50 22.09
CA THR A 212 9.74 -14.67 21.84
C THR A 212 10.50 -14.53 20.53
N ILE A 213 9.83 -14.13 19.43
CA ILE A 213 10.50 -13.85 18.13
C ILE A 213 11.57 -12.77 18.29
N ALA A 214 11.28 -11.71 19.06
CA ALA A 214 12.18 -10.58 19.28
C ALA A 214 13.46 -10.97 20.06
N THR A 215 13.38 -11.92 21.00
CA THR A 215 14.48 -12.28 21.89
C THR A 215 15.19 -13.58 21.51
N ASP A 216 14.49 -14.53 20.89
CA ASP A 216 15.05 -15.83 20.50
C ASP A 216 15.25 -15.90 18.98
N ARG A 217 16.53 -15.95 18.59
CA ARG A 217 16.91 -16.10 17.19
C ARG A 217 16.41 -17.41 16.60
N THR A 218 16.45 -18.51 17.34
CA THR A 218 16.02 -19.82 16.82
C THR A 218 14.53 -19.80 16.50
N THR A 219 13.72 -19.19 17.36
CA THR A 219 12.30 -18.93 17.07
C THR A 219 12.12 -18.04 15.84
N ALA A 220 12.84 -16.93 15.71
CA ALA A 220 12.78 -16.08 14.51
C ALA A 220 13.21 -16.83 13.23
N GLU A 221 14.21 -17.70 13.31
CA GLU A 221 14.64 -18.55 12.20
C GLU A 221 13.59 -19.61 11.83
N ALA A 222 12.89 -20.20 12.80
CA ALA A 222 11.81 -21.14 12.52
C ALA A 222 10.58 -20.44 11.91
N PHE A 223 10.36 -19.19 12.29
CA PHE A 223 9.23 -18.39 11.84
C PHE A 223 9.40 -17.83 10.42
N VAL A 224 10.63 -17.60 9.95
CA VAL A 224 10.88 -17.13 8.58
C VAL A 224 11.10 -18.31 7.66
N SER A 225 10.28 -18.43 6.61
CA SER A 225 10.43 -19.47 5.59
C SER A 225 11.83 -19.42 4.96
N PRO A 226 12.57 -20.54 4.95
CA PRO A 226 13.85 -20.63 4.24
C PRO A 226 13.64 -20.70 2.72
N TYR A 227 12.43 -21.06 2.27
CA TYR A 227 12.07 -21.13 0.88
C TYR A 227 11.49 -19.78 0.46
N LEU A 228 12.30 -19.07 -0.31
CA LEU A 228 11.78 -18.15 -1.30
C LEU A 228 11.19 -18.94 -2.46
N SER A 229 10.37 -18.26 -3.25
CA SER A 229 10.01 -18.68 -4.61
C SER A 229 11.20 -18.92 -5.55
N ASP A 230 12.44 -18.63 -5.13
CA ASP A 230 13.69 -18.88 -5.89
C ASP A 230 14.55 -20.07 -5.38
N GLY A 231 14.12 -20.79 -4.33
CA GLY A 231 14.68 -22.09 -3.96
C GLY A 231 16.06 -22.12 -3.25
N VAL A 232 16.58 -21.00 -2.73
CA VAL A 232 17.96 -20.99 -2.16
C VAL A 232 18.01 -21.19 -0.63
N THR A 233 18.89 -22.13 -0.22
CA THR A 233 19.33 -22.49 1.14
C THR A 233 19.85 -21.31 1.99
N ARG A 234 20.01 -21.52 3.32
CA ARG A 234 20.59 -20.62 4.35
C ARG A 234 21.70 -19.69 3.84
N SER A 235 21.32 -18.60 3.18
CA SER A 235 22.22 -17.63 2.58
C SER A 235 22.35 -16.40 3.49
N ARG A 236 23.33 -15.52 3.22
CA ARG A 236 23.38 -14.20 3.86
C ARG A 236 22.10 -13.39 3.63
N SER A 237 21.38 -13.65 2.53
CA SER A 237 20.09 -13.04 2.27
C SER A 237 19.05 -13.51 3.29
N TYR A 238 18.95 -14.82 3.52
CA TYR A 238 18.05 -15.40 4.52
C TYR A 238 18.33 -14.88 5.93
N GLN A 239 19.60 -14.87 6.36
CA GLN A 239 19.98 -14.35 7.69
C GLN A 239 19.55 -12.89 7.87
N ARG A 240 19.76 -12.03 6.86
CA ARG A 240 19.30 -10.63 6.91
C ARG A 240 17.79 -10.49 7.08
N ARG A 241 17.01 -11.45 6.57
CA ARG A 241 15.54 -11.42 6.72
C ARG A 241 15.10 -11.86 8.10
N VAL A 242 15.69 -12.92 8.64
CA VAL A 242 15.51 -13.31 10.04
C VAL A 242 15.85 -12.13 10.96
N ASP A 243 17.00 -11.50 10.74
CA ASP A 243 17.44 -10.33 11.50
C ASP A 243 16.44 -9.17 11.35
N GLY A 244 15.91 -8.97 10.13
CA GLY A 244 14.89 -7.97 9.84
C GLY A 244 13.58 -8.20 10.60
N VAL A 245 13.03 -9.42 10.56
CA VAL A 245 11.80 -9.77 11.31
C VAL A 245 12.02 -9.59 12.83
N GLN A 246 13.15 -10.05 13.34
CA GLN A 246 13.48 -9.91 14.75
C GLN A 246 13.67 -8.44 15.16
N ALA A 247 14.32 -7.63 14.33
CA ALA A 247 14.47 -6.19 14.57
C ALA A 247 13.13 -5.45 14.55
N GLU A 248 12.24 -5.78 13.60
CA GLU A 248 10.90 -5.21 13.55
C GLU A 248 10.05 -5.61 14.76
N ALA A 249 10.12 -6.87 15.21
CA ALA A 249 9.45 -7.30 16.44
C ALA A 249 9.89 -6.47 17.66
N ARG A 250 11.20 -6.24 17.83
CA ARG A 250 11.73 -5.35 18.88
C ARG A 250 11.24 -3.92 18.73
N LEU A 251 11.27 -3.39 17.52
CA LEU A 251 10.82 -2.04 17.22
C LEU A 251 9.36 -1.86 17.64
N PHE A 252 8.46 -2.73 17.17
CA PHE A 252 7.03 -2.61 17.46
C PHE A 252 6.70 -2.83 18.96
N LEU A 253 7.37 -3.76 19.64
CA LEU A 253 7.19 -3.97 21.08
C LEU A 253 7.60 -2.76 21.93
N SER A 254 8.58 -1.98 21.46
CA SER A 254 9.03 -0.75 22.11
C SER A 254 8.11 0.46 21.89
N GLY A 255 7.01 0.28 21.15
CA GLY A 255 6.16 1.39 20.68
C GLY A 255 6.77 2.16 19.50
N GLY A 256 8.00 1.83 19.11
CA GLY A 256 8.61 2.32 17.88
C GLY A 256 7.88 1.78 16.64
N GLY A 257 7.89 2.55 15.56
CA GLY A 257 7.31 2.11 14.29
C GLY A 257 5.81 2.35 14.12
N ALA A 258 5.13 2.99 15.08
CA ALA A 258 3.84 3.64 14.80
C ALA A 258 3.95 4.58 13.58
N ASP A 259 5.08 5.30 13.48
CA ASP A 259 5.40 6.21 12.37
C ASP A 259 6.19 5.56 11.22
N VAL A 260 6.65 4.31 11.38
CA VAL A 260 7.46 3.60 10.37
C VAL A 260 6.56 2.59 9.66
N GLY A 261 5.92 3.04 8.60
CA GLY A 261 5.02 2.24 7.77
C GLY A 261 4.18 3.13 6.86
N PRO A 262 3.44 2.56 5.90
CA PRO A 262 2.51 3.35 5.12
C PRO A 262 1.54 4.07 6.06
N PHE A 263 1.51 5.39 5.92
CA PHE A 263 0.62 6.27 6.67
C PHE A 263 -0.80 6.07 6.15
N ARG A 264 -1.74 6.05 7.08
CA ARG A 264 -3.15 6.22 6.74
C ARG A 264 -3.40 7.71 6.54
N TRP A 265 -3.74 8.10 5.31
CA TRP A 265 -4.17 9.45 5.00
C TRP A 265 -5.58 9.63 5.57
N LYS A 266 -5.72 10.39 6.66
CA LYS A 266 -7.03 10.80 7.16
C LYS A 266 -7.62 11.89 6.27
#